data_AF-A0A1D8GM43-F1
#
_entry.id   AF-A0A1D8GM43-F1
#
_cell.length_a   1.000
_cell.length_b   1.000
_cell.length_c   1.000
_cell.angle_alpha   90.00
_cell.angle_beta   90.00
_cell.angle_gamma   90.00
#
_symmetry.space_group_name_H-M   'P 1'
#
loop_
_entity.id
_entity.type
_entity.pdbx_description
1 polymer ?
#
loop_
_entity_poly.entity_id
_entity_poly.type
_entity_poly.pdbx_seq_one_letter_code
_entity_poly.pdbx_strand_id
1 'polypeptide(L)'
;MLENKNVYQKSLVSMPGYIAQSLIMVLGMAVLFGFFSGRFIGISDTLMTIKLVFSFLTAGVVITVVVIVRNYSRFIKPINEISNYADALYNKNLTYEIDMKKSGGQKPVCGQLKVVGNIHTKNLLEDSLMGMDTVNNQCDNLSKTNTEIVMAINCVAKEVEKNIATIFNAQNRIKGIDTGINEFMDDFEVTVKGLSKTVDLSKEGDRNVVILIQSLKCKEDLQNNEQLRR
;
A
#
# COMPACT_ATOMS: atom_id res chain seq x y z
N MET A 1 16.87 12.41 -8.56
CA MET A 1 17.98 12.59 -9.53
C MET A 1 18.94 11.42 -9.35
N LEU A 2 18.75 10.33 -10.10
CA LEU A 2 19.71 9.23 -10.10
C LEU A 2 20.63 9.45 -11.31
N GLU A 3 21.90 9.64 -10.99
CA GLU A 3 23.03 9.80 -11.89
C GLU A 3 23.00 8.67 -12.93
N ASN A 4 22.67 9.02 -14.17
CA ASN A 4 22.78 8.14 -15.32
C ASN A 4 24.26 7.98 -15.64
N LYS A 5 24.97 7.19 -14.81
CA LYS A 5 26.31 6.73 -15.11
C LYS A 5 26.18 5.84 -16.34
N ASN A 6 26.60 6.40 -17.48
CA ASN A 6 26.90 5.67 -18.72
C ASN A 6 27.31 4.24 -18.39
N VAL A 7 26.38 3.30 -18.55
CA VAL A 7 26.68 1.88 -18.48
C VAL A 7 27.48 1.61 -19.74
N TYR A 8 28.79 1.79 -19.61
CA TYR A 8 29.76 1.53 -20.65
C TYR A 8 29.51 0.13 -21.20
N GLN A 9 29.13 0.06 -22.48
CA GLN A 9 29.11 -1.14 -23.30
C GLN A 9 30.45 -1.85 -23.17
N LYS A 10 30.54 -2.82 -22.26
CA LYS A 10 31.74 -3.61 -22.11
C LYS A 10 31.71 -4.66 -23.21
N SER A 11 32.30 -4.34 -24.36
CA SER A 11 32.53 -5.32 -25.41
C SER A 11 33.23 -6.53 -24.79
N LEU A 12 32.64 -7.72 -24.94
CA LEU A 12 33.19 -8.96 -24.39
C LEU A 12 34.63 -9.18 -24.86
N VAL A 13 34.90 -8.81 -26.12
CA VAL A 13 36.24 -8.77 -26.71
C VAL A 13 36.43 -7.49 -27.50
N SER A 14 37.44 -6.70 -27.13
CA SER A 14 37.84 -5.49 -27.87
C SER A 14 38.63 -5.85 -29.13
N MET A 15 38.54 -5.01 -30.17
CA MET A 15 39.31 -5.23 -31.42
C MET A 15 40.82 -5.33 -31.17
N PRO A 16 41.45 -4.45 -30.34
CA PRO A 16 42.87 -4.57 -30.04
C PRO A 16 43.24 -5.85 -29.29
N GLY A 17 42.39 -6.29 -28.35
CA GLY A 17 42.59 -7.54 -27.61
C GLY A 17 42.53 -8.77 -28.53
N TYR A 18 41.54 -8.79 -29.43
CA TYR A 18 41.41 -9.86 -30.42
C TYR A 18 42.60 -9.92 -31.40
N ILE A 19 43.08 -8.75 -31.84
CA ILE A 19 44.26 -8.65 -32.71
C ILE A 19 45.51 -9.16 -31.99
N ALA A 20 45.76 -8.70 -30.76
CA ALA A 20 46.94 -9.10 -30.00
C ALA A 20 46.98 -10.61 -29.76
N GLN A 21 45.87 -11.21 -29.33
CA GLN A 21 45.77 -12.64 -29.07
C GLN A 21 46.01 -13.47 -30.35
N SER A 22 45.41 -13.04 -31.47
CA SER A 22 45.55 -13.73 -32.75
C SER A 22 46.98 -13.62 -33.31
N LEU A 23 47.65 -12.48 -33.15
CA LEU A 23 49.04 -12.29 -33.58
C LEU A 23 50.01 -13.14 -32.76
N ILE A 24 49.86 -13.18 -31.43
CA ILE A 24 50.72 -14.02 -30.57
C ILE A 24 50.63 -15.48 -30.99
N MET A 25 49.42 -15.98 -31.24
CA MET A 25 49.20 -17.36 -31.65
C MET A 25 49.87 -17.68 -32.99
N VAL A 26 49.78 -16.77 -33.97
CA VAL A 26 50.35 -16.98 -35.29
C VAL A 26 51.88 -16.85 -35.30
N LEU A 27 52.45 -15.91 -34.54
CA LEU A 27 53.89 -15.80 -34.39
C LEU A 27 54.49 -17.08 -33.81
N GLY A 28 53.89 -17.64 -32.77
CA GLY A 28 54.30 -18.92 -32.19
C GLY A 28 54.24 -20.07 -33.20
N MET A 29 53.14 -20.18 -33.95
CA MET A 29 52.98 -21.23 -34.96
C MET A 29 53.92 -21.08 -36.16
N ALA A 30 54.17 -19.85 -36.62
CA ALA A 30 55.05 -19.59 -37.76
C ALA A 30 56.52 -19.93 -37.46
N VAL A 31 56.99 -19.66 -36.23
CA VAL A 31 58.34 -20.05 -35.78
C VAL A 31 58.48 -21.57 -35.75
N LEU A 32 57.51 -22.26 -35.13
CA LEU A 32 57.51 -23.72 -35.06
C LEU A 32 57.49 -24.32 -36.48
N PHE A 33 56.57 -23.88 -37.32
CA PHE A 33 56.42 -24.40 -38.68
C PHE A 33 57.66 -24.14 -39.54
N GLY A 34 58.25 -22.94 -39.48
CA GLY A 34 59.48 -22.62 -40.21
C GLY A 34 60.67 -23.45 -39.74
N PHE A 35 60.83 -23.67 -38.43
CA PHE A 35 61.91 -24.48 -37.89
C PHE A 35 61.79 -25.96 -38.29
N PHE A 36 60.60 -26.54 -38.15
CA PHE A 36 60.36 -27.95 -38.49
C PHE A 36 60.42 -28.19 -40.01
N SER A 37 59.84 -27.31 -40.82
CA SER A 37 59.88 -27.44 -42.29
C SER A 37 61.31 -27.27 -42.83
N GLY A 38 62.10 -26.34 -42.29
CA GLY A 38 63.51 -26.19 -42.66
C GLY A 38 64.35 -27.45 -42.39
N ARG A 39 64.14 -28.08 -41.22
CA ARG A 39 64.77 -29.37 -40.87
C ARG A 39 64.31 -30.51 -41.79
N PHE A 40 63.03 -30.56 -42.14
CA PHE A 40 62.46 -31.61 -42.98
C PHE A 40 62.95 -31.53 -44.44
N ILE A 41 63.16 -30.33 -44.97
CA ILE A 41 63.64 -30.08 -46.35
C ILE A 41 65.16 -30.32 -46.47
N GLY A 42 65.85 -30.62 -45.37
CA GLY A 42 67.29 -30.91 -45.37
C GLY A 42 68.17 -29.67 -45.50
N ILE A 43 67.64 -28.49 -45.14
CA ILE A 43 68.41 -27.24 -45.11
C ILE A 43 69.35 -27.30 -43.90
N SER A 44 70.63 -27.56 -44.16
CA SER A 44 71.69 -27.62 -43.13
C SER A 44 72.29 -26.26 -42.80
N ASP A 45 72.13 -25.27 -43.70
CA ASP A 45 72.59 -23.90 -43.47
C ASP A 45 71.64 -23.13 -42.54
N THR A 46 72.18 -22.69 -41.40
CA THR A 46 71.50 -21.86 -40.40
C THR A 46 70.96 -20.57 -41.01
N LEU A 47 71.68 -19.96 -41.96
CA LEU A 47 71.27 -18.71 -42.59
C LEU A 47 70.00 -18.89 -43.46
N MET A 48 69.94 -20.00 -44.21
CA MET A 48 68.76 -20.34 -45.01
C MET A 48 67.55 -20.71 -44.13
N THR A 49 67.78 -21.41 -43.02
CA THR A 49 66.71 -21.73 -42.05
C THR A 49 66.11 -20.46 -41.44
N ILE A 50 66.96 -19.48 -41.06
CA ILE A 50 66.50 -18.19 -40.53
C ILE A 50 65.69 -17.42 -41.58
N LYS A 51 66.14 -17.37 -42.84
CA LYS A 51 65.41 -16.71 -43.94
C LYS A 51 64.04 -17.35 -44.19
N LEU A 52 63.95 -18.68 -44.08
CA LEU A 52 62.72 -19.43 -44.24
C LEU A 52 61.72 -19.14 -43.10
N VAL A 53 62.18 -19.15 -41.84
CA VAL A 53 61.38 -18.74 -40.68
C VAL A 53 60.88 -17.30 -40.84
N PHE A 54 61.72 -16.37 -41.28
CA PHE A 54 61.34 -14.98 -41.50
C PHE A 54 60.31 -14.81 -42.64
N SER A 55 60.42 -15.63 -43.68
CA SER A 55 59.45 -15.64 -44.80
C SER A 55 58.08 -16.15 -44.34
N PHE A 56 58.04 -17.20 -43.51
CA PHE A 56 56.78 -17.68 -42.91
C PHE A 56 56.20 -16.69 -41.90
N LEU A 57 57.04 -15.98 -41.13
CA LEU A 57 56.58 -14.92 -40.23
C LEU A 57 55.92 -13.77 -40.99
N THR A 58 56.56 -13.25 -42.03
CA THR A 58 56.01 -12.15 -42.82
C THR A 58 54.72 -12.55 -43.55
N ALA A 59 54.70 -13.71 -44.21
CA ALA A 59 53.49 -14.23 -44.84
C ALA A 59 52.37 -14.51 -43.83
N GLY A 60 52.71 -15.13 -42.70
CA GLY A 60 51.77 -15.44 -41.62
C GLY A 60 51.13 -14.19 -41.03
N VAL A 61 51.91 -13.14 -40.76
CA VAL A 61 51.39 -11.87 -40.23
C VAL A 61 50.42 -11.22 -41.22
N VAL A 62 50.77 -11.14 -42.51
CA VAL A 62 49.91 -10.53 -43.53
C VAL A 62 48.57 -11.27 -43.64
N ILE A 63 48.60 -12.60 -43.75
CA ILE A 63 47.39 -13.43 -43.82
C ILE A 63 46.54 -13.24 -42.55
N THR A 64 47.19 -13.20 -41.39
CA THR A 64 46.53 -13.07 -40.09
C THR A 64 45.80 -11.76 -39.94
N VAL A 65 46.42 -10.63 -40.33
CA VAL A 65 45.76 -9.32 -40.28
C VAL A 65 44.48 -9.32 -41.14
N VAL A 66 44.55 -9.88 -42.36
CA VAL A 66 43.38 -9.97 -43.25
C VAL A 66 42.27 -10.85 -42.65
N VAL A 67 42.63 -12.00 -42.10
CA VAL A 67 41.69 -12.94 -41.47
C VAL A 67 41.07 -12.32 -40.22
N ILE A 68 41.84 -11.65 -39.38
CA ILE A 68 41.36 -10.96 -38.17
C ILE A 68 40.32 -9.90 -38.53
N VAL A 69 40.61 -9.03 -39.49
CA VAL A 69 39.67 -7.95 -39.88
C VAL A 69 38.36 -8.54 -40.42
N ARG A 70 38.44 -9.58 -41.25
CA ARG A 70 37.26 -10.28 -41.79
C ARG A 70 36.48 -11.00 -40.69
N ASN A 71 37.15 -11.70 -39.78
CA ASN A 71 36.49 -12.44 -38.70
C ASN A 71 35.90 -11.52 -37.63
N TYR A 72 36.60 -10.44 -37.30
CA TYR A 72 36.12 -9.46 -36.33
C TYR A 72 34.81 -8.83 -36.80
N SER A 73 34.76 -8.38 -38.05
CA SER A 73 33.56 -7.77 -38.63
C SER A 73 32.41 -8.77 -38.83
N ARG A 74 32.72 -10.02 -39.20
CA ARG A 74 31.72 -11.04 -39.51
C ARG A 74 31.14 -11.75 -38.27
N PHE A 75 31.92 -11.91 -37.20
CA PHE A 75 31.56 -12.74 -36.04
C PHE A 75 31.67 -12.02 -34.70
N ILE A 76 32.82 -11.39 -34.40
CA ILE A 76 33.05 -10.81 -33.07
C ILE A 76 32.16 -9.59 -32.82
N LYS A 77 32.05 -8.70 -33.81
CA LYS A 77 31.21 -7.49 -33.71
C LYS A 77 29.72 -7.82 -33.52
N PRO A 78 29.12 -8.77 -34.27
CA PRO A 78 27.75 -9.23 -34.01
C PRO A 78 27.56 -9.86 -32.63
N ILE A 79 28.50 -10.71 -32.19
CA ILE A 79 28.42 -11.37 -30.86
C ILE A 79 28.47 -10.33 -29.74
N ASN A 80 29.35 -9.34 -29.85
CA ASN A 80 29.40 -8.23 -28.89
C ASN A 80 28.07 -7.46 -28.84
N GLU A 81 27.40 -7.26 -29.98
CA GLU A 81 26.10 -6.58 -30.03
C GLU A 81 25.00 -7.42 -29.36
N ILE A 82 24.99 -8.73 -29.57
CA ILE A 82 24.08 -9.66 -28.88
C ILE A 82 24.33 -9.65 -27.37
N SER A 83 25.61 -9.65 -26.94
CA SER A 83 25.97 -9.58 -25.52
C SER A 83 25.51 -8.26 -24.90
N ASN A 84 25.74 -7.13 -25.56
CA ASN A 84 25.28 -5.83 -25.09
C ASN A 84 23.75 -5.78 -24.97
N TYR A 85 23.05 -6.41 -25.93
CA TYR A 85 21.60 -6.53 -25.88
C TYR A 85 21.12 -7.36 -24.68
N ALA A 86 21.76 -8.51 -24.42
CA ALA A 86 21.46 -9.35 -23.28
C ALA A 86 21.75 -8.64 -21.94
N ASP A 87 22.88 -7.92 -21.85
CA ASP A 87 23.24 -7.13 -20.67
C ASP A 87 22.26 -5.97 -20.45
N ALA A 88 21.80 -5.31 -21.52
CA ALA A 88 20.78 -4.27 -21.42
C ALA A 88 19.46 -4.82 -20.87
N LEU A 89 19.01 -5.98 -21.38
CA LEU A 89 17.83 -6.66 -20.86
C LEU A 89 17.99 -7.09 -19.40
N TYR A 90 19.14 -7.67 -19.03
CA TYR A 90 19.44 -8.04 -17.64
C TYR A 90 19.37 -6.84 -16.70
N ASN A 91 19.86 -5.69 -17.15
CA ASN A 91 19.81 -4.42 -16.39
C ASN A 91 18.48 -3.67 -16.54
N LYS A 92 17.42 -4.34 -17.05
CA LYS A 92 16.06 -3.78 -17.23
C LYS A 92 16.01 -2.54 -18.15
N ASN A 93 17.01 -2.34 -18.99
CA ASN A 93 16.98 -1.31 -20.01
C ASN A 93 16.27 -1.83 -21.26
N LEU A 94 14.96 -1.65 -21.29
CA LEU A 94 14.10 -2.07 -22.40
C LEU A 94 14.15 -1.13 -23.62
N THR A 95 14.88 -0.01 -23.53
CA THR A 95 15.03 0.97 -24.63
C THR A 95 16.18 0.65 -25.57
N TYR A 96 17.07 -0.26 -25.16
CA TYR A 96 18.21 -0.65 -25.97
C TYR A 96 17.75 -1.49 -27.17
N GLU A 97 18.06 -1.04 -28.37
CA GLU A 97 17.80 -1.79 -29.60
C GLU A 97 19.10 -2.31 -30.23
N ILE A 98 19.02 -3.51 -30.81
CA ILE A 98 20.13 -4.09 -31.58
C ILE A 98 20.43 -3.23 -32.79
N ASP A 99 21.68 -2.78 -32.91
CA ASP A 99 22.15 -2.08 -34.10
C ASP A 99 22.43 -3.08 -35.25
N MET A 100 21.50 -3.14 -36.19
CA MET A 100 21.58 -4.02 -37.37
C MET A 100 22.80 -3.73 -38.28
N LYS A 101 23.44 -2.56 -38.16
CA LYS A 101 24.70 -2.25 -38.88
C LYS A 101 25.89 -3.00 -38.29
N LYS A 102 25.82 -3.43 -37.03
CA LYS A 102 26.87 -4.19 -36.33
C LYS A 102 26.69 -5.71 -36.47
N SER A 103 25.53 -6.18 -36.94
CA SER A 103 25.16 -7.59 -37.04
C SER A 103 25.88 -8.39 -38.13
N GLY A 104 26.60 -7.74 -39.06
CA GLY A 104 27.51 -8.41 -39.99
C GLY A 104 26.86 -9.62 -40.71
N GLY A 105 27.49 -10.80 -40.59
CA GLY A 105 26.97 -12.05 -41.15
C GLY A 105 25.84 -12.71 -40.33
N GLN A 106 25.58 -12.24 -39.11
CA GLN A 106 24.54 -12.76 -38.21
C GLN A 106 23.27 -11.88 -38.19
N LYS A 107 23.05 -11.08 -39.23
CA LYS A 107 21.82 -10.27 -39.40
C LYS A 107 20.52 -11.05 -39.14
N PRO A 108 20.33 -12.30 -39.60
CA PRO A 108 19.10 -13.05 -39.31
C PRO A 108 18.86 -13.28 -37.81
N VAL A 109 19.93 -13.67 -37.08
CA VAL A 109 19.86 -13.93 -35.63
C VAL A 109 19.58 -12.64 -34.87
N CYS A 110 20.34 -11.58 -35.16
CA CYS A 110 20.12 -10.26 -34.57
C CYS A 110 18.70 -9.72 -34.86
N GLY A 111 18.18 -9.96 -36.07
CA GLY A 111 16.83 -9.56 -36.46
C GLY A 111 15.76 -10.30 -35.66
N GLN A 112 15.88 -11.63 -35.53
CA GLN A 112 14.96 -12.42 -34.69
C GLN A 112 15.02 -11.98 -33.23
N LEU A 113 16.22 -11.76 -32.69
CA LEU A 113 16.39 -11.33 -31.31
C LEU A 113 15.75 -9.96 -31.06
N LYS A 114 15.87 -9.02 -32.01
CA LYS A 114 15.19 -7.72 -31.97
C LYS A 114 13.67 -7.89 -31.94
N VAL A 115 13.11 -8.76 -32.78
CA VAL A 115 11.66 -9.00 -32.83
C VAL A 115 11.15 -9.60 -31.53
N VAL A 116 11.78 -10.66 -31.04
CA VAL A 116 11.39 -11.33 -29.79
C VAL A 116 11.49 -10.37 -28.61
N GLY A 117 12.57 -9.60 -28.54
CA GLY A 117 12.76 -8.58 -27.54
C GLY A 117 11.68 -7.50 -27.54
N ASN A 118 11.33 -6.97 -28.72
CA ASN A 118 10.28 -5.97 -28.85
C ASN A 118 8.91 -6.52 -28.45
N ILE A 119 8.58 -7.76 -28.83
CA ILE A 119 7.34 -8.42 -28.41
C ILE A 119 7.30 -8.56 -26.88
N HIS A 120 8.39 -9.04 -26.27
CA HIS A 120 8.44 -9.24 -24.84
C HIS A 120 8.32 -7.92 -24.06
N THR A 121 9.06 -6.89 -24.47
CA THR A 121 8.97 -5.53 -23.91
C THR A 121 7.56 -4.97 -24.04
N LYS A 122 6.91 -5.15 -25.21
CA LYS A 122 5.54 -4.69 -25.44
C LYS A 122 4.54 -5.37 -24.51
N ASN A 123 4.62 -6.70 -24.37
CA ASN A 123 3.74 -7.44 -23.47
C ASN A 123 3.92 -7.00 -22.02
N LEU A 124 5.17 -6.80 -21.56
CA LEU A 124 5.45 -6.29 -20.21
C LEU A 124 4.85 -4.89 -19.97
N LEU A 125 4.89 -4.02 -20.98
CA LEU A 125 4.27 -2.70 -20.94
C LEU A 125 2.74 -2.79 -20.88
N GLU A 126 2.13 -3.65 -21.70
CA GLU A 126 0.68 -3.88 -21.70
C GLU A 126 0.20 -4.43 -20.35
N ASP A 127 0.89 -5.44 -19.80
CA ASP A 127 0.57 -6.00 -18.48
C ASP A 127 0.69 -4.94 -17.38
N SER A 128 1.70 -4.08 -17.44
CA SER A 128 1.90 -2.97 -16.50
C SER A 128 0.78 -1.93 -16.60
N LEU A 129 0.32 -1.60 -17.81
CA LEU A 129 -0.80 -0.69 -18.04
C LEU A 129 -2.11 -1.27 -17.51
N MET A 130 -2.40 -2.55 -17.77
CA MET A 130 -3.57 -3.24 -17.21
C MET A 130 -3.53 -3.26 -15.67
N GLY A 131 -2.35 -3.45 -15.08
CA GLY A 131 -2.14 -3.35 -13.65
C GLY A 131 -2.44 -1.95 -13.11
N MET A 132 -1.97 -0.89 -13.78
CA MET A 132 -2.28 0.50 -13.42
C MET A 132 -3.77 0.81 -13.49
N ASP A 133 -4.45 0.39 -14.56
CA ASP A 133 -5.89 0.59 -14.70
C ASP A 133 -6.67 -0.12 -13.59
N THR A 134 -6.24 -1.32 -13.20
CA THR A 134 -6.83 -2.05 -12.06
C THR A 134 -6.68 -1.28 -10.75
N VAL A 135 -5.47 -0.75 -10.48
CA VAL A 135 -5.21 0.07 -9.29
C VAL A 135 -6.04 1.36 -9.30
N ASN A 136 -6.14 2.04 -10.44
CA ASN A 136 -6.97 3.24 -10.57
C ASN A 136 -8.45 2.95 -10.28
N ASN A 137 -9.00 1.87 -10.87
CA ASN A 137 -10.37 1.45 -10.59
C ASN A 137 -10.59 1.13 -9.10
N GLN A 138 -9.60 0.53 -8.43
CA GLN A 138 -9.66 0.30 -6.99
C GLN A 138 -9.63 1.60 -6.19
N CYS A 139 -8.80 2.58 -6.57
CA CYS A 139 -8.77 3.91 -5.96
C CYS A 139 -10.12 4.64 -6.11
N ASP A 140 -10.75 4.57 -7.28
CA ASP A 140 -12.07 5.18 -7.52
C ASP A 140 -13.15 4.52 -6.65
N ASN A 141 -13.14 3.19 -6.55
CA ASN A 141 -14.05 2.47 -5.66
C ASN A 141 -13.82 2.82 -4.18
N LEU A 142 -12.56 2.99 -3.77
CA LEU A 142 -12.22 3.42 -2.42
C LEU A 142 -12.71 4.84 -2.14
N SER A 143 -12.54 5.76 -3.10
CA SER A 143 -13.03 7.14 -3.02
C SER A 143 -14.54 7.20 -2.87
N LYS A 144 -15.26 6.39 -3.66
CA LYS A 144 -16.73 6.25 -3.54
C LYS A 144 -17.14 5.72 -2.18
N THR A 145 -16.53 4.62 -1.73
CA THR A 145 -16.80 4.02 -0.42
C THR A 145 -16.53 5.03 0.71
N ASN A 146 -15.45 5.80 0.62
CA ASN A 146 -15.12 6.83 1.62
C ASN A 146 -16.19 7.93 1.65
N THR A 147 -16.70 8.33 0.49
CA THR A 147 -17.81 9.29 0.39
C THR A 147 -19.07 8.75 1.08
N GLU A 148 -19.40 7.48 0.87
CA GLU A 148 -20.54 6.82 1.51
C GLU A 148 -20.38 6.74 3.04
N ILE A 149 -19.17 6.45 3.53
CA ILE A 149 -18.85 6.47 4.97
C ILE A 149 -19.06 7.86 5.56
N VAL A 150 -18.58 8.91 4.90
CA VAL A 150 -18.76 10.30 5.37
C VAL A 150 -20.25 10.66 5.43
N MET A 151 -21.05 10.26 4.44
CA MET A 151 -22.50 10.46 4.48
C MET A 151 -23.16 9.71 5.63
N ALA A 152 -22.78 8.46 5.88
CA ALA A 152 -23.29 7.67 7.00
C ALA A 152 -22.94 8.32 8.36
N ILE A 153 -21.70 8.78 8.53
CA ILE A 153 -21.26 9.50 9.74
C ILE A 153 -22.10 10.76 9.96
N ASN A 154 -22.34 11.55 8.91
CA ASN A 154 -23.18 12.75 9.00
C ASN A 154 -24.63 12.42 9.37
N CYS A 155 -25.17 11.30 8.89
CA CYS A 155 -26.51 10.84 9.27
C CYS A 155 -26.57 10.45 10.74
N VAL A 156 -25.58 9.68 11.22
CA VAL A 156 -25.47 9.28 12.63
C VAL A 156 -25.34 10.51 13.53
N ALA A 157 -24.51 11.48 13.17
CA ALA A 157 -24.35 12.72 13.93
C ALA A 157 -25.68 13.47 14.11
N LYS A 158 -26.46 13.62 13.04
CA LYS A 158 -27.79 14.25 13.10
C LYS A 158 -28.77 13.51 14.00
N GLU A 159 -28.79 12.17 13.96
CA GLU A 159 -29.69 11.39 14.81
C GLU A 159 -29.26 11.48 16.29
N VAL A 160 -27.96 11.54 16.56
CA VAL A 160 -27.42 11.77 17.91
C VAL A 160 -27.85 13.15 18.44
N GLU A 161 -27.76 14.22 17.64
CA GLU A 161 -28.23 15.56 18.03
C GLU A 161 -29.72 15.56 18.39
N LYS A 162 -30.55 14.89 17.58
CA LYS A 162 -31.99 14.75 17.84
C LYS A 162 -32.27 13.95 19.11
N ASN A 163 -31.52 12.89 19.36
CA ASN A 163 -31.63 12.11 20.59
C ASN A 163 -31.25 12.93 21.82
N ILE A 164 -30.20 13.76 21.74
CA ILE A 164 -29.82 14.69 22.81
C ILE A 164 -30.97 15.67 23.10
N ALA A 165 -31.58 16.27 22.08
CA ALA A 165 -32.71 17.17 22.26
C ALA A 165 -33.91 16.48 22.93
N THR A 166 -34.18 15.23 22.55
CA THR A 166 -35.26 14.41 23.15
C THR A 166 -34.97 14.10 24.61
N ILE A 167 -33.74 13.73 24.94
CA ILE A 167 -33.29 13.48 26.33
C ILE A 167 -33.42 14.76 27.16
N PHE A 168 -33.02 15.91 26.63
CA PHE A 168 -33.14 17.19 27.33
C PHE A 168 -34.59 17.54 27.65
N ASN A 169 -35.51 17.31 26.68
CA ASN A 169 -36.94 17.48 26.91
C ASN A 169 -37.48 16.52 27.97
N ALA A 170 -37.05 15.25 27.96
CA ALA A 170 -37.42 14.28 28.99
C ALA A 170 -36.90 14.70 30.37
N GLN A 171 -35.67 15.20 30.46
CA GLN A 171 -35.08 15.68 31.71
C GLN A 171 -35.86 16.87 32.29
N ASN A 172 -36.30 17.81 31.45
CA ASN A 172 -37.13 18.93 31.89
C ASN A 172 -38.50 18.46 32.39
N ARG A 173 -39.11 17.44 31.75
CA ARG A 173 -40.35 16.83 32.25
C ARG A 173 -40.16 16.14 33.60
N ILE A 174 -39.06 15.41 33.78
CA ILE A 174 -38.71 14.77 35.06
C ILE A 174 -38.57 15.82 36.16
N LYS A 175 -37.87 16.94 35.89
CA LYS A 175 -37.79 18.05 36.86
C LYS A 175 -39.17 18.62 37.22
N GLY A 176 -40.05 18.80 36.23
CA GLY A 176 -41.42 19.25 36.49
C GLY A 176 -42.23 18.28 37.34
N ILE A 177 -42.07 16.96 37.12
CA ILE A 177 -42.69 15.91 37.94
C ILE A 177 -42.15 15.99 39.37
N ASP A 178 -40.84 16.13 39.55
CA ASP A 178 -40.20 16.24 40.87
C ASP A 178 -40.74 17.45 41.65
N THR A 179 -40.86 18.61 40.99
CA THR A 179 -41.50 19.80 41.59
C THR A 179 -42.96 19.52 41.96
N GLY A 180 -43.76 18.94 41.07
CA GLY A 180 -45.16 18.63 41.34
C GLY A 180 -45.37 17.60 42.46
N ILE A 181 -44.45 16.63 42.62
CA ILE A 181 -44.47 15.69 43.75
C ILE A 181 -44.19 16.43 45.06
N ASN A 182 -43.22 17.34 45.09
CA ASN A 182 -42.92 18.12 46.28
C ASN A 182 -44.12 19.01 46.69
N GLU A 183 -44.74 19.71 45.73
CA GLU A 183 -45.96 20.49 45.99
C GLU A 183 -47.12 19.63 46.50
N PHE A 184 -47.33 18.43 45.91
CA PHE A 184 -48.33 17.49 46.38
C PHE A 184 -48.07 17.02 47.81
N MET A 185 -46.80 16.74 48.16
CA MET A 185 -46.44 16.32 49.51
C MET A 185 -46.69 17.43 50.54
N ASP A 186 -46.40 18.69 50.20
CA ASP A 186 -46.69 19.85 51.04
C ASP A 186 -48.21 20.00 51.27
N ASP A 187 -49.02 19.93 50.21
CA ASP A 187 -50.48 19.99 50.28
C ASP A 187 -51.07 18.80 51.06
N PHE A 188 -50.50 17.61 50.90
CA PHE A 188 -50.87 16.42 51.66
C PHE A 188 -50.59 16.62 53.15
N GLU A 189 -49.42 17.16 53.52
CA GLU A 189 -49.08 17.44 54.91
C GLU A 189 -50.06 18.46 55.53
N VAL A 190 -50.41 19.52 54.81
CA VAL A 190 -51.40 20.52 55.24
C VAL A 190 -52.76 19.86 55.45
N THR A 191 -53.20 19.02 54.51
CA THR A 191 -54.48 18.31 54.57
C THR A 191 -54.53 17.36 55.77
N VAL A 192 -53.47 16.58 56.00
CA VAL A 192 -53.35 15.67 57.14
C VAL A 192 -53.40 16.44 58.47
N LYS A 193 -52.69 17.57 58.59
CA LYS A 193 -52.75 18.44 59.78
C LYS A 193 -54.17 19.00 60.00
N GLY A 194 -54.85 19.43 58.94
CA GLY A 194 -56.22 19.92 58.99
C GLY A 194 -57.22 18.85 59.44
N LEU A 195 -57.08 17.62 58.92
CA LEU A 195 -57.87 16.47 59.35
C LEU A 195 -57.63 16.12 60.82
N SER A 196 -56.37 16.07 61.27
CA SER A 196 -56.04 15.84 62.68
C SER A 196 -56.73 16.86 63.59
N LYS A 197 -56.64 18.15 63.24
CA LYS A 197 -57.31 19.22 63.99
C LYS A 197 -58.84 19.07 64.01
N THR A 198 -59.43 18.65 62.89
CA THR A 198 -60.89 18.43 62.79
C THR A 198 -61.32 17.26 63.67
N VAL A 199 -60.55 16.16 63.70
CA VAL A 199 -60.78 15.02 64.59
C VAL A 199 -60.69 15.44 66.06
N ASP A 200 -59.70 16.27 66.41
CA ASP A 200 -59.55 16.76 67.77
C ASP A 200 -60.73 17.66 68.19
N LEU A 201 -61.16 18.58 67.33
CA LEU A 201 -62.36 19.41 67.55
C LEU A 201 -63.64 18.56 67.68
N SER A 202 -63.79 17.51 66.89
CA SER A 202 -64.92 16.58 66.99
C SER A 202 -64.94 15.88 68.34
N LYS A 203 -63.79 15.36 68.81
CA LYS A 203 -63.68 14.72 70.14
C LYS A 203 -64.00 15.70 71.27
N GLU A 204 -63.61 16.97 71.12
CA GLU A 204 -63.94 18.02 72.08
C GLU A 204 -65.43 18.35 72.08
N GLY A 205 -66.06 18.44 70.90
CA GLY A 205 -67.50 18.56 70.73
C GLY A 205 -68.27 17.43 71.40
N ASP A 206 -67.88 16.17 71.16
CA ASP A 206 -68.48 14.99 71.80
C ASP A 206 -68.39 15.06 73.32
N ARG A 207 -67.22 15.45 73.86
CA ARG A 207 -67.05 15.67 75.31
C ARG A 207 -68.01 16.74 75.83
N ASN A 208 -68.14 17.86 75.13
CA ASN A 208 -69.02 18.95 75.54
C ASN A 208 -70.51 18.55 75.54
N VAL A 209 -70.94 17.76 74.55
CA VAL A 209 -72.31 17.21 74.50
C VAL A 209 -72.56 16.25 75.67
N VAL A 210 -71.62 15.36 75.97
CA VAL A 210 -71.73 14.45 77.12
C VAL A 210 -71.87 15.22 78.44
N ILE A 211 -71.03 16.25 78.63
CA ILE A 211 -71.10 17.13 79.82
C ILE A 211 -72.47 17.83 79.88
N LEU A 212 -72.96 18.36 78.76
CA LEU A 212 -74.26 19.03 78.70
C LEU A 212 -75.40 18.08 79.07
N ILE A 213 -75.43 16.87 78.50
CA ILE A 213 -76.44 15.84 78.79
C ILE A 213 -76.42 15.49 80.29
N GLN A 214 -75.25 15.28 80.88
CA GLN A 214 -75.13 15.02 82.32
C GLN A 214 -75.65 16.18 83.16
N SER A 215 -75.34 17.42 82.77
CA SER A 215 -75.82 18.61 83.48
C SER A 215 -77.34 18.80 83.40
N LEU A 216 -77.95 18.47 82.25
CA LEU A 216 -79.39 18.51 82.05
C LEU A 216 -80.09 17.43 82.87
N LYS A 217 -79.55 16.21 82.87
CA LYS A 217 -80.07 15.10 83.69
C LYS A 217 -80.02 15.43 85.18
N CYS A 218 -78.93 16.03 85.65
CA CYS A 218 -78.80 16.51 87.02
C CYS A 218 -79.85 17.60 87.36
N LYS A 219 -80.12 18.54 86.45
CA LYS A 219 -81.18 19.54 86.61
C LYS A 219 -82.58 18.92 86.66
N GLU A 220 -82.85 17.94 85.80
CA GLU A 220 -84.12 17.21 85.77
C GLU A 220 -84.34 16.42 87.07
N ASP A 221 -83.29 15.74 87.56
CA ASP A 221 -83.31 15.05 88.86
C ASP A 221 -83.56 16.02 90.03
N LEU A 222 -82.99 17.23 89.98
CA LEU A 222 -83.23 18.29 90.97
C LEU A 222 -84.68 18.80 90.93
N GLN A 223 -85.25 19.04 89.73
CA GLN A 223 -86.64 19.49 89.57
C GLN A 223 -87.66 18.42 90.01
N ASN A 224 -87.40 17.14 89.71
CA ASN A 224 -88.23 16.03 90.18
C ASN A 224 -88.19 15.91 91.72
N ASN A 225 -87.04 16.17 92.35
CA ASN A 225 -86.93 16.20 93.81
C ASN A 225 -87.69 17.39 94.44
N GLU A 226 -87.74 18.55 93.77
CA GLU A 226 -88.52 19.70 94.24
C GLU A 226 -90.03 19.49 94.08
N GLN A 227 -90.49 18.80 93.04
CA GLN A 227 -91.91 18.45 92.88
C GLN A 227 -92.38 17.41 93.91
N LEU A 228 -91.51 16.47 94.32
CA LEU A 228 -91.80 15.51 95.40
C LEU A 228 -91.83 16.14 96.80
N ARG A 229 -91.38 17.40 96.96
CA ARG A 229 -91.36 18.14 98.23
C ARG A 229 -92.53 19.13 98.40
N ARG A 230 -93.44 19.23 97.42
CA ARG A 230 -94.69 20.01 97.51
C ARG A 230 -95.88 19.08 97.68
#